data_AF-A0A344LUU4-F1
#
_entry.id   AF-A0A344LUU4-F1
#
_cell.length_a   1.000
_cell.length_b   1.000
_cell.length_c   1.000
_cell.angle_alpha   90.00
_cell.angle_beta   90.00
_cell.angle_gamma   90.00
#
_symmetry.space_group_name_H-M   'P 1'
#
loop_
_entity.id
_entity.type
_entity.pdbx_description
1 polymer ?
#
loop_
_entity_poly.entity_id
_entity_poly.type
_entity_poly.pdbx_seq_one_letter_code
_entity_poly.pdbx_strand_id
1 'polypeptide(L)'
;MRSLIKKNGKMEKNIRYSIEVDSKFHIENFLGNNNNTNHSFFWMEDHDHGGRQFFFTSSLISDMTSSTEIIYTASQIIAIFQGIYTLLDRNRNGSNYFTIRNIYDIDSKRFLEKVQSTEIYKIDVDFSVIVDSDENKPSNPIYILFEQICKNPFLTNLFFLLSNKVDYRMLYIIYDDIRYYLKTIDDKTFLTPYKTPLNDFTHTANNYEVLGFYARHGRTGHQPPSSPMSLENSKNLIFDIIGSLINSKFNITLPEFWGMLYVDFSSVDLTQLQDVLKNSKS
;
A
#
# COMPACT_ATOMS: atom_id res chain seq x y z
N MET A 1 -21.97 -20.09 -10.53
CA MET A 1 -20.85 -20.15 -9.58
C MET A 1 -20.77 -21.56 -9.02
N ARG A 2 -19.70 -22.27 -9.33
CA ARG A 2 -19.55 -23.74 -9.16
C ARG A 2 -19.12 -24.08 -7.73
N SER A 3 -19.79 -25.06 -7.13
CA SER A 3 -19.25 -25.84 -6.01
C SER A 3 -17.96 -26.55 -6.45
N LEU A 4 -16.96 -26.61 -5.59
CA LEU A 4 -15.68 -27.21 -5.93
C LEU A 4 -15.55 -28.67 -5.51
N ILE A 5 -15.15 -29.49 -6.49
CA ILE A 5 -14.89 -30.92 -6.47
C ILE A 5 -13.37 -31.08 -6.59
N LYS A 6 -12.75 -31.91 -5.73
CA LYS A 6 -11.33 -32.29 -5.85
C LYS A 6 -10.99 -32.74 -7.27
N LYS A 7 -10.14 -31.98 -7.98
CA LYS A 7 -9.45 -32.45 -9.18
C LYS A 7 -7.94 -32.19 -9.06
N ASN A 8 -7.16 -33.27 -9.10
CA ASN A 8 -5.72 -33.29 -9.41
C ASN A 8 -4.74 -32.70 -8.37
N GLY A 9 -5.00 -32.80 -7.06
CA GLY A 9 -3.97 -32.61 -6.04
C GLY A 9 -3.36 -31.21 -5.93
N LYS A 10 -3.87 -30.21 -6.67
CA LYS A 10 -3.60 -28.78 -6.41
C LYS A 10 -4.58 -28.32 -5.33
N MET A 11 -4.09 -27.67 -4.28
CA MET A 11 -4.96 -26.93 -3.35
C MET A 11 -5.76 -25.92 -4.17
N GLU A 12 -7.06 -26.14 -4.27
CA GLU A 12 -7.96 -25.19 -4.88
C GLU A 12 -8.09 -23.99 -3.94
N LYS A 13 -8.09 -22.77 -4.49
CA LYS A 13 -8.24 -21.55 -3.68
C LYS A 13 -9.60 -21.62 -2.97
N ASN A 14 -9.61 -21.97 -1.68
CA ASN A 14 -10.82 -21.91 -0.87
C ASN A 14 -11.14 -20.44 -0.64
N ILE A 15 -12.06 -19.89 -1.45
CA ILE A 15 -12.50 -18.51 -1.37
C ILE A 15 -13.98 -18.53 -1.03
N ARG A 16 -14.32 -18.09 0.18
CA ARG A 16 -15.70 -18.04 0.68
C ARG A 16 -16.26 -16.62 0.74
N TYR A 17 -15.41 -15.64 1.03
CA TYR A 17 -15.84 -14.27 1.25
C TYR A 17 -15.22 -13.33 0.23
N SER A 18 -16.00 -12.33 -0.20
CA SER A 18 -15.52 -11.17 -0.95
C SER A 18 -15.89 -9.90 -0.22
N ILE A 19 -14.96 -8.97 -0.13
CA ILE A 19 -15.11 -7.69 0.55
C ILE A 19 -15.33 -6.64 -0.54
N GLU A 20 -16.47 -5.96 -0.52
CA GLU A 20 -16.71 -4.80 -1.38
C GLU A 20 -15.83 -3.64 -0.87
N VAL A 21 -15.03 -3.07 -1.78
CA VAL A 21 -14.06 -2.03 -1.48
C VAL A 21 -14.27 -0.87 -2.43
N ASP A 22 -14.53 0.32 -1.90
CA ASP A 22 -14.44 1.54 -2.70
C ASP A 22 -12.98 1.90 -2.90
N SER A 23 -12.62 2.21 -4.14
CA SER A 23 -11.29 2.71 -4.47
C SER A 23 -11.37 3.80 -5.53
N LYS A 24 -10.21 4.14 -6.12
CA LYS A 24 -10.12 5.06 -7.25
C LYS A 24 -10.03 4.23 -8.53
N PHE A 25 -10.68 4.70 -9.59
CA PHE A 25 -10.75 4.01 -10.89
C PHE A 25 -9.42 3.45 -11.42
N HIS A 26 -8.31 4.18 -11.29
CA HIS A 26 -7.00 3.70 -11.76
C HIS A 26 -6.45 2.54 -10.91
N ILE A 27 -6.74 2.51 -9.61
CA ILE A 27 -6.40 1.40 -8.70
C ILE A 27 -7.23 0.18 -9.08
N GLU A 28 -8.54 0.37 -9.27
CA GLU A 28 -9.47 -0.69 -9.68
C GLU A 28 -9.01 -1.35 -10.98
N ASN A 29 -8.72 -0.54 -12.01
CA ASN A 29 -8.23 -1.05 -13.29
C ASN A 29 -6.88 -1.77 -13.15
N PHE A 30 -6.00 -1.31 -12.26
CA PHE A 30 -4.69 -1.92 -12.17
C PHE A 30 -4.69 -3.21 -11.34
N LEU A 31 -5.34 -3.20 -10.18
CA LEU A 31 -5.38 -4.36 -9.29
C LEU A 31 -6.36 -5.41 -9.79
N GLY A 32 -7.51 -5.00 -10.33
CA GLY A 32 -8.62 -5.86 -10.74
C GLY A 32 -8.46 -6.54 -12.09
N ASN A 33 -7.45 -6.18 -12.88
CA ASN A 33 -7.10 -6.85 -14.14
C ASN A 33 -5.88 -7.79 -14.02
N ASN A 34 -5.28 -7.92 -12.83
CA ASN A 34 -4.00 -8.62 -12.61
C ASN A 34 -4.10 -9.69 -11.50
N ASN A 35 -5.24 -10.38 -11.43
CA ASN A 35 -5.75 -11.08 -10.23
C ASN A 35 -5.12 -12.46 -9.96
N ASN A 36 -4.07 -12.83 -10.70
CA ASN A 36 -3.65 -14.23 -10.81
C ASN A 36 -2.36 -14.58 -10.06
N THR A 37 -1.92 -13.72 -9.15
CA THR A 37 -0.61 -13.85 -8.51
C THR A 37 -0.69 -14.66 -7.22
N ASN A 38 -1.55 -14.32 -6.25
CA ASN A 38 -1.58 -15.03 -4.96
C ASN A 38 -3.01 -15.34 -4.45
N HIS A 39 -3.13 -15.76 -3.19
CA HIS A 39 -4.41 -16.07 -2.55
C HIS A 39 -5.13 -14.84 -1.96
N SER A 40 -4.61 -13.62 -2.16
CA SER A 40 -5.14 -12.35 -1.66
C SER A 40 -5.15 -11.29 -2.77
N PHE A 41 -6.24 -11.19 -3.51
CA PHE A 41 -6.31 -10.37 -4.73
C PHE A 41 -7.58 -9.56 -4.84
N PHE A 42 -7.53 -8.52 -5.66
CA PHE A 42 -8.68 -7.72 -6.02
C PHE A 42 -9.27 -8.19 -7.34
N TRP A 43 -10.55 -7.96 -7.56
CA TRP A 43 -11.24 -8.24 -8.82
C TRP A 43 -12.40 -7.28 -9.03
N MET A 44 -12.88 -7.17 -10.27
CA MET A 44 -13.99 -6.28 -10.64
C MET A 44 -15.17 -7.10 -11.15
N GLU A 45 -16.37 -6.65 -10.83
CA GLU A 45 -17.61 -7.11 -11.45
C GLU A 45 -18.30 -5.92 -12.12
N ASP A 46 -18.55 -6.03 -13.42
CA ASP A 46 -19.37 -5.06 -14.15
C ASP A 46 -20.84 -5.52 -14.05
N HIS A 47 -21.70 -4.69 -13.45
CA HIS A 47 -23.14 -4.92 -13.46
C HIS A 47 -23.81 -4.13 -14.57
N ASP A 48 -24.68 -4.80 -15.34
CA ASP A 48 -25.41 -4.24 -16.49
C ASP A 48 -26.12 -2.91 -16.19
N HIS A 49 -26.49 -2.65 -14.93
CA HIS A 49 -27.24 -1.47 -14.49
C HIS A 49 -26.73 -0.80 -13.20
N GLY A 50 -25.64 -1.30 -12.58
CA GLY A 50 -25.26 -0.98 -11.19
C GLY A 50 -23.96 -0.20 -11.00
N GLY A 51 -23.24 0.09 -12.09
CA GLY A 51 -21.87 0.54 -12.00
C GLY A 51 -20.90 -0.62 -11.72
N ARG A 52 -19.61 -0.32 -11.81
CA ARG A 52 -18.53 -1.28 -11.56
C ARG A 52 -18.34 -1.45 -10.07
N GLN A 53 -18.32 -2.70 -9.59
CA GLN A 53 -17.98 -3.03 -8.20
C GLN A 53 -16.56 -3.59 -8.12
N PHE A 54 -15.84 -3.18 -7.08
CA PHE A 54 -14.47 -3.60 -6.81
C PHE A 54 -14.44 -4.42 -5.53
N PHE A 55 -13.89 -5.62 -5.64
CA PHE A 55 -13.88 -6.60 -4.57
C PHE A 55 -12.46 -7.00 -4.20
N PHE A 56 -12.25 -7.25 -2.92
CA PHE A 56 -11.06 -7.91 -2.38
C PHE A 56 -11.44 -9.29 -1.85
N THR A 57 -10.60 -10.29 -2.11
CA THR A 57 -10.77 -11.64 -1.55
C THR A 57 -9.43 -12.15 -1.03
N SER A 58 -9.49 -12.97 0.02
CA SER A 58 -8.32 -13.66 0.54
C SER A 58 -8.64 -15.06 1.06
N SER A 59 -7.73 -16.03 0.87
CA SER A 59 -7.84 -17.33 1.57
C SER A 59 -7.73 -17.20 3.09
N LEU A 60 -7.09 -16.13 3.58
CA LEU A 60 -6.90 -15.88 5.01
C LEU A 60 -8.20 -15.62 5.76
N ILE A 61 -9.26 -15.22 5.05
CA ILE A 61 -10.58 -14.94 5.65
C ILE A 61 -11.59 -16.06 5.41
N SER A 62 -11.27 -17.05 4.57
CA SER A 62 -12.27 -18.03 4.08
C SER A 62 -12.83 -18.96 5.15
N ASP A 63 -12.01 -19.34 6.12
CA ASP A 63 -12.41 -20.26 7.18
C ASP A 63 -12.96 -19.53 8.43
N MET A 64 -12.98 -18.20 8.40
CA MET A 64 -13.53 -17.38 9.49
C MET A 64 -15.05 -17.45 9.50
N THR A 65 -15.64 -17.31 10.68
CA THR A 65 -17.11 -17.38 10.84
C THR A 65 -17.71 -16.07 11.35
N SER A 66 -16.90 -15.22 11.98
CA SER A 66 -17.31 -13.93 12.50
C SER A 66 -17.09 -12.83 11.45
N SER A 67 -18.14 -12.07 11.12
CA SER A 67 -18.04 -10.91 10.23
C SER A 67 -17.05 -9.86 10.75
N THR A 68 -16.92 -9.72 12.08
CA THR A 68 -15.94 -8.82 12.70
C THR A 68 -14.51 -9.30 12.47
N GLU A 69 -14.27 -10.59 12.63
CA GLU A 69 -12.94 -11.18 12.39
C GLU A 69 -12.56 -11.05 10.90
N ILE A 70 -13.50 -11.36 10.00
CA ILE A 70 -13.32 -11.20 8.55
C ILE A 70 -12.94 -9.75 8.20
N ILE A 71 -13.67 -8.76 8.71
CA ILE A 71 -13.39 -7.35 8.44
C ILE A 71 -12.07 -6.92 9.04
N TYR A 72 -11.76 -7.32 10.28
CA TYR A 72 -10.50 -6.97 10.92
C TYR A 72 -9.31 -7.52 10.14
N THR A 73 -9.33 -8.80 9.77
CA THR A 73 -8.27 -9.42 8.96
C THR A 73 -8.18 -8.83 7.56
N ALA A 74 -9.31 -8.63 6.87
CA ALA A 74 -9.32 -7.99 5.56
C ALA A 74 -8.76 -6.56 5.61
N SER A 75 -9.10 -5.80 6.66
CA SER A 75 -8.61 -4.43 6.87
C SER A 75 -7.10 -4.42 7.04
N GLN A 76 -6.51 -5.39 7.76
CA GLN A 76 -5.07 -5.49 7.92
C GLN A 76 -4.35 -5.79 6.60
N ILE A 77 -4.91 -6.68 5.78
CA ILE A 77 -4.35 -6.98 4.46
C ILE A 77 -4.46 -5.76 3.55
N ILE A 78 -5.62 -5.10 3.52
CA ILE A 78 -5.86 -3.88 2.74
C ILE A 78 -4.97 -2.73 3.21
N ALA A 79 -4.63 -2.64 4.50
CA ALA A 79 -3.69 -1.65 5.02
C ALA A 79 -2.30 -1.79 4.36
N ILE A 80 -1.85 -3.00 4.04
CA ILE A 80 -0.59 -3.19 3.30
C ILE A 80 -0.72 -2.57 1.90
N PHE A 81 -1.80 -2.85 1.18
CA PHE A 81 -2.04 -2.23 -0.13
C PHE A 81 -2.15 -0.71 -0.03
N GLN A 82 -2.83 -0.19 0.99
CA GLN A 82 -2.87 1.26 1.29
C GLN A 82 -1.45 1.82 1.43
N GLY A 83 -0.56 1.16 2.18
CA GLY A 83 0.84 1.58 2.31
C GLY A 83 1.61 1.56 0.99
N ILE A 84 1.38 0.54 0.15
CA ILE A 84 1.97 0.46 -1.20
C ILE A 84 1.53 1.66 -2.04
N TYR A 85 0.24 1.95 -2.06
CA TYR A 85 -0.29 3.08 -2.83
C TYR A 85 0.16 4.43 -2.26
N THR A 86 0.28 4.57 -0.94
CA THR A 86 0.87 5.77 -0.32
C THR A 86 2.29 6.02 -0.83
N LEU A 87 3.11 4.97 -0.98
CA LEU A 87 4.47 5.10 -1.51
C LEU A 87 4.48 5.48 -3.00
N LEU A 88 3.57 4.91 -3.79
CA LEU A 88 3.51 5.09 -5.24
C LEU A 88 2.84 6.40 -5.68
N ASP A 89 1.87 6.92 -4.91
CA ASP A 89 1.12 8.15 -5.20
C ASP A 89 1.49 9.27 -4.21
N ARG A 90 2.71 9.77 -4.38
CA ARG A 90 3.36 10.81 -3.56
C ARG A 90 2.59 12.13 -3.48
N ASN A 91 1.79 12.45 -4.49
CA ASN A 91 1.08 13.73 -4.62
C ASN A 91 -0.18 13.80 -3.75
N ARG A 92 -0.73 12.67 -3.32
CA ARG A 92 -1.98 12.65 -2.54
C ARG A 92 -1.72 12.46 -1.06
N ASN A 93 -1.54 13.57 -0.37
CA ASN A 93 -1.43 13.60 1.08
C ASN A 93 -2.75 13.20 1.74
N GLY A 94 -2.75 12.09 2.50
CA GLY A 94 -3.85 11.71 3.40
C GLY A 94 -5.11 11.18 2.71
N SER A 95 -5.02 10.69 1.47
CA SER A 95 -6.14 9.99 0.83
C SER A 95 -6.24 8.54 1.31
N ASN A 96 -7.41 8.13 1.77
CA ASN A 96 -7.74 6.71 1.84
C ASN A 96 -7.91 6.18 0.40
N TYR A 97 -7.12 5.20 0.01
CA TYR A 97 -7.20 4.54 -1.30
C TYR A 97 -8.22 3.41 -1.30
N PHE A 98 -8.53 2.86 -0.14
CA PHE A 98 -9.45 1.75 0.03
C PHE A 98 -10.41 2.04 1.17
N THR A 99 -11.71 1.83 0.93
CA THR A 99 -12.74 1.87 1.98
C THR A 99 -13.58 0.61 1.90
N ILE A 100 -13.55 -0.20 2.95
CA ILE A 100 -14.36 -1.42 3.02
C ILE A 100 -15.83 -1.05 3.21
N ARG A 101 -16.72 -1.66 2.43
CA ARG A 101 -18.16 -1.43 2.44
C ARG A 101 -18.92 -2.58 3.09
N ASN A 102 -18.89 -3.73 2.44
CA ASN A 102 -19.72 -4.89 2.79
C ASN A 102 -18.93 -6.19 2.63
N ILE A 103 -19.41 -7.24 3.32
CA ILE A 103 -18.92 -8.61 3.15
C ILE A 103 -19.97 -9.39 2.37
N TYR A 104 -19.57 -10.01 1.28
CA TYR A 104 -20.38 -10.94 0.51
C TYR A 104 -19.93 -12.37 0.79
N ASP A 105 -20.83 -13.19 1.33
CA ASP A 105 -20.62 -14.63 1.48
C ASP A 105 -21.04 -15.32 0.18
N ILE A 106 -20.07 -15.89 -0.53
CA ILE A 106 -20.23 -16.45 -1.88
C ILE A 106 -21.08 -17.72 -1.84
N ASP A 107 -20.89 -18.54 -0.80
CA ASP A 107 -21.58 -19.83 -0.67
C ASP A 107 -23.07 -19.63 -0.44
N SER A 108 -23.42 -18.70 0.45
CA SER A 108 -24.81 -18.35 0.77
C SER A 108 -25.40 -17.26 -0.13
N LYS A 109 -24.59 -16.68 -1.02
CA LYS A 109 -24.96 -15.64 -2.00
C LYS A 109 -25.67 -14.43 -1.40
N ARG A 110 -25.18 -13.97 -0.24
CA ARG A 110 -25.78 -12.83 0.47
C ARG A 110 -24.72 -11.96 1.11
N PHE A 111 -25.06 -10.69 1.29
CA PHE A 111 -24.28 -9.82 2.15
C PHE A 111 -24.47 -10.21 3.61
N LEU A 112 -23.37 -10.20 4.37
CA LEU A 112 -23.41 -10.32 5.82
C LEU A 112 -23.81 -8.99 6.45
N GLU A 113 -24.12 -9.02 7.75
CA GLU A 113 -24.42 -7.80 8.50
C GLU A 113 -23.26 -6.80 8.40
N LYS A 114 -23.61 -5.53 8.23
CA LYS A 114 -22.63 -4.46 8.12
C LYS A 114 -21.92 -4.27 9.46
N VAL A 115 -20.64 -4.62 9.49
CA VAL A 115 -19.78 -4.38 10.64
C VAL A 115 -19.05 -3.05 10.46
N GLN A 116 -18.97 -2.25 11.52
CA GLN A 116 -18.14 -1.04 11.51
C GLN A 116 -16.66 -1.43 11.41
N SER A 117 -15.91 -0.69 10.60
CA SER A 117 -14.46 -0.86 10.55
C SER A 117 -13.86 -0.60 11.92
N THR A 118 -13.02 -1.52 12.38
CA THR A 118 -12.23 -1.39 13.61
C THR A 118 -10.92 -0.71 13.29
N GLU A 119 -10.48 0.21 14.16
CA GLU A 119 -9.13 0.77 14.07
C GLU A 119 -8.08 -0.34 14.19
N ILE A 120 -7.08 -0.28 13.31
CA ILE A 120 -5.97 -1.23 13.29
C ILE A 120 -4.76 -0.57 13.94
N TYR A 121 -4.20 -1.23 14.96
CA TYR A 121 -3.01 -0.75 15.66
C TYR A 121 -1.74 -1.55 15.35
N LYS A 122 -1.89 -2.73 14.71
CA LYS A 122 -0.80 -3.61 14.29
C LYS A 122 -1.28 -4.56 13.19
N ILE A 123 -0.33 -5.19 12.51
CA ILE A 123 -0.60 -6.36 11.67
C ILE A 123 -0.29 -7.63 12.48
N ASP A 124 -1.31 -8.44 12.75
CA ASP A 124 -1.23 -9.73 13.45
C ASP A 124 -1.71 -10.93 12.60
N VAL A 125 -1.98 -10.69 11.32
CA VAL A 125 -2.29 -11.76 10.35
C VAL A 125 -1.08 -12.66 10.16
N ASP A 126 -1.29 -13.98 10.28
CA ASP A 126 -0.31 -14.97 9.90
C ASP A 126 -0.29 -15.16 8.38
N PHE A 127 0.70 -14.56 7.73
CA PHE A 127 0.87 -14.65 6.28
C PHE A 127 1.55 -15.93 5.80
N SER A 128 1.92 -16.86 6.68
CA SER A 128 2.62 -18.10 6.30
C SER A 128 1.83 -18.98 5.33
N VAL A 129 0.50 -18.81 5.26
CA VAL A 129 -0.41 -19.53 4.36
C VAL A 129 -0.54 -18.88 2.98
N ILE A 130 0.02 -17.69 2.76
CA ILE A 130 0.04 -17.08 1.43
C ILE A 130 1.06 -17.84 0.58
N VAL A 131 0.54 -18.53 -0.44
CA VAL A 131 1.37 -19.22 -1.43
C VAL A 131 1.92 -18.19 -2.41
N ASP A 132 3.21 -18.35 -2.73
CA ASP A 132 3.91 -17.53 -3.71
C ASP A 132 3.24 -17.54 -5.07
N SER A 133 3.39 -16.43 -5.79
CA SER A 133 2.95 -16.38 -7.17
C SER A 133 3.67 -17.40 -8.04
N ASP A 134 2.91 -17.95 -9.00
CA ASP A 134 3.45 -18.87 -9.99
C ASP A 134 4.54 -18.14 -10.80
N GLU A 135 5.79 -18.57 -10.63
CA GLU A 135 6.98 -17.99 -11.28
C GLU A 135 6.84 -17.91 -12.82
N ASN A 136 5.95 -18.71 -13.41
CA ASN A 136 5.72 -18.76 -14.85
C ASN A 136 4.70 -17.72 -15.34
N LYS A 137 4.13 -16.90 -14.46
CA LYS A 137 3.15 -15.88 -14.84
C LYS A 137 3.74 -14.47 -14.69
N PRO A 138 3.44 -13.57 -15.63
CA PRO A 138 3.76 -12.16 -15.42
C PRO A 138 3.07 -11.69 -14.15
N SER A 139 3.88 -11.36 -13.14
CA SER A 139 3.39 -10.91 -11.83
C SER A 139 3.48 -9.40 -11.76
N ASN A 140 2.36 -8.76 -11.44
CA ASN A 140 2.30 -7.32 -11.27
C ASN A 140 3.19 -6.93 -10.08
N PRO A 141 4.06 -5.90 -10.21
CA PRO A 141 5.05 -5.55 -9.20
C PRO A 141 4.44 -5.22 -7.83
N ILE A 142 3.17 -4.77 -7.76
CA ILE A 142 2.46 -4.57 -6.50
C ILE A 142 2.23 -5.89 -5.77
N TYR A 143 1.84 -6.95 -6.48
CA TYR A 143 1.62 -8.26 -5.87
C TYR A 143 2.95 -8.93 -5.50
N ILE A 144 4.00 -8.76 -6.30
CA ILE A 144 5.37 -9.19 -5.93
C ILE A 144 5.81 -8.50 -4.64
N LEU A 145 5.64 -7.18 -4.56
CA LEU A 145 5.95 -6.42 -3.36
C LEU A 145 5.12 -6.88 -2.17
N PHE A 146 3.81 -7.09 -2.35
CA PHE A 146 2.93 -7.62 -1.31
C PHE A 146 3.41 -8.97 -0.79
N GLU A 147 3.82 -9.90 -1.66
CA GLU A 147 4.38 -11.20 -1.26
C GLU A 147 5.66 -11.04 -0.44
N GLN A 148 6.56 -10.13 -0.82
CA GLN A 148 7.75 -9.84 -0.01
C GLN A 148 7.41 -9.19 1.33
N ILE A 149 6.42 -8.31 1.38
CA ILE A 149 5.93 -7.70 2.62
C ILE A 149 5.38 -8.76 3.57
N CYS A 150 4.65 -9.75 3.04
CA CYS A 150 4.08 -10.85 3.82
C CYS A 150 5.15 -11.76 4.44
N LYS A 151 6.33 -11.87 3.83
CA LYS A 151 7.44 -12.73 4.29
C LYS A 151 8.42 -12.04 5.22
N ASN A 152 8.44 -10.71 5.23
CA ASN A 152 9.46 -9.94 5.92
C ASN A 152 8.82 -9.02 6.98
N PRO A 153 9.01 -9.30 8.29
CA PRO A 153 8.39 -8.51 9.36
C PRO A 153 8.74 -7.02 9.33
N PHE A 154 9.95 -6.66 8.91
CA PHE A 154 10.34 -5.27 8.75
C PHE A 154 9.53 -4.60 7.63
N LEU A 155 9.38 -5.24 6.47
CA LEU A 155 8.52 -4.72 5.40
C LEU A 155 7.04 -4.67 5.83
N THR A 156 6.54 -5.68 6.56
CA THR A 156 5.18 -5.65 7.11
C THR A 156 4.96 -4.41 7.96
N ASN A 157 5.87 -4.13 8.90
CA ASN A 157 5.79 -2.96 9.77
C ASN A 157 5.92 -1.65 8.97
N LEU A 158 6.89 -1.56 8.06
CA LEU A 158 7.12 -0.39 7.23
C LEU A 158 5.87 -0.01 6.42
N PHE A 159 5.24 -0.98 5.75
CA PHE A 159 4.06 -0.73 4.95
C PHE A 159 2.80 -0.51 5.78
N PHE A 160 2.73 -1.07 7.00
CA PHE A 160 1.71 -0.69 7.96
C PHE A 160 1.85 0.78 8.39
N LEU A 161 3.07 1.25 8.69
CA LEU A 161 3.30 2.67 8.99
C LEU A 161 2.90 3.59 7.83
N LEU A 162 3.23 3.20 6.59
CA LEU A 162 2.83 3.93 5.37
C LEU A 162 1.31 3.91 5.11
N SER A 163 0.58 2.96 5.67
CA SER A 163 -0.88 2.90 5.54
C SER A 163 -1.61 4.00 6.31
N ASN A 164 -0.92 4.60 7.28
CA ASN A 164 -1.43 5.65 8.15
C ASN A 164 -1.19 7.06 7.56
N LYS A 165 -1.71 8.08 8.25
CA LYS A 165 -1.42 9.48 7.92
C LYS A 165 0.08 9.76 8.07
N VAL A 166 0.74 10.07 6.96
CA VAL A 166 2.18 10.35 6.90
C VAL A 166 2.48 11.82 7.20
N ASP A 167 2.57 12.14 8.49
CA ASP A 167 3.08 13.43 8.99
C ASP A 167 4.57 13.34 9.40
N TYR A 168 5.15 14.43 9.92
CA TYR A 168 6.56 14.45 10.35
C TYR A 168 6.89 13.38 11.40
N ARG A 169 5.97 13.11 12.33
CA ARG A 169 6.18 12.10 13.37
C ARG A 169 6.20 10.72 12.76
N MET A 170 5.25 10.42 11.87
CA MET A 170 5.20 9.14 11.16
C MET A 170 6.43 8.94 10.28
N LEU A 171 6.86 9.96 9.54
CA LEU A 171 8.09 9.93 8.74
C LEU A 171 9.34 9.64 9.59
N TYR A 172 9.40 10.21 10.79
CA TYR A 172 10.51 9.96 11.70
C TYR A 172 10.50 8.52 12.22
N ILE A 173 9.33 7.99 12.58
CA ILE A 173 9.19 6.58 13.01
C ILE A 173 9.63 5.64 11.89
N ILE A 174 9.18 5.89 10.66
CA ILE A 174 9.60 5.14 9.47
C ILE A 174 11.13 5.20 9.29
N TYR A 175 11.73 6.38 9.41
CA TYR A 175 13.16 6.55 9.31
C TYR A 175 13.94 5.78 10.39
N ASP A 176 13.48 5.82 11.65
CA ASP A 176 14.08 5.07 12.75
C ASP A 176 13.97 3.55 12.51
N ASP A 177 12.86 3.07 11.97
CA ASP A 177 12.66 1.65 11.63
C ASP A 177 13.62 1.20 10.50
N ILE A 178 13.79 2.02 9.46
CA ILE A 178 14.78 1.78 8.39
C ILE A 178 16.20 1.72 8.96
N ARG A 179 16.57 2.65 9.84
CA ARG A 179 17.89 2.64 10.50
C ARG A 179 18.11 1.39 11.34
N TYR A 180 17.08 0.97 12.08
CA TYR A 180 17.14 -0.23 12.89
C TYR A 180 17.34 -1.47 12.00
N TYR A 181 16.57 -1.61 10.93
CA TYR A 181 16.73 -2.69 9.95
C TYR A 181 18.14 -2.71 9.34
N LEU A 182 18.64 -1.58 8.85
CA LEU A 182 19.99 -1.49 8.27
C LEU A 182 21.08 -1.90 9.26
N LYS A 183 20.93 -1.54 10.55
CA LYS A 183 21.82 -2.00 11.61
C LYS A 183 21.75 -3.53 11.79
N THR A 184 20.57 -4.13 11.69
CA THR A 184 20.41 -5.59 11.85
C THR A 184 21.11 -6.40 10.75
N ILE A 185 21.26 -5.80 9.55
CA ILE A 185 21.98 -6.40 8.42
C ILE A 185 23.41 -5.85 8.25
N ASP A 186 23.92 -5.10 9.24
CA ASP A 186 25.22 -4.42 9.27
C ASP A 186 25.53 -3.50 8.05
N ASP A 187 24.51 -2.93 7.40
CA ASP A 187 24.73 -1.97 6.32
C ASP A 187 24.84 -0.53 6.85
N LYS A 188 26.08 -0.09 7.02
CA LYS A 188 26.43 1.26 7.47
C LYS A 188 26.46 2.30 6.35
N THR A 189 26.41 1.88 5.09
CA THR A 189 26.71 2.74 3.94
C THR A 189 25.47 3.21 3.20
N PHE A 190 24.37 2.46 3.30
CA PHE A 190 23.13 2.73 2.55
C PHE A 190 22.61 4.16 2.66
N LEU A 191 22.64 4.76 3.86
CA LEU A 191 22.12 6.11 4.09
C LEU A 191 23.13 7.23 3.75
N THR A 192 24.37 6.90 3.39
CA THR A 192 25.43 7.89 3.09
C THR A 192 25.02 8.92 2.02
N PRO A 193 24.40 8.52 0.90
CA PRO A 193 23.96 9.46 -0.13
C PRO A 193 22.92 10.48 0.37
N TYR A 194 22.19 10.14 1.43
CA TYR A 194 21.10 10.95 1.98
C TYR A 194 21.51 11.74 3.23
N LYS A 195 22.79 11.73 3.61
CA LYS A 195 23.25 12.29 4.90
C LYS A 195 22.83 13.75 5.13
N THR A 196 23.08 14.61 4.16
CA THR A 196 22.73 16.04 4.25
C THR A 196 21.21 16.25 4.35
N PRO A 197 20.38 15.77 3.41
CA PRO A 197 18.94 15.97 3.52
C PRO A 197 18.31 15.26 4.74
N LEU A 198 18.86 14.14 5.21
CA LEU A 198 18.43 13.51 6.47
C LEU A 198 18.76 14.37 7.69
N ASN A 199 19.88 15.08 7.69
CA ASN A 199 20.19 16.02 8.75
C ASN A 199 19.17 17.16 8.80
N ASP A 200 18.83 17.74 7.64
CA ASP A 200 17.83 18.81 7.54
C ASP A 200 16.44 18.34 7.97
N PHE A 201 16.04 17.14 7.52
CA PHE A 201 14.79 16.49 7.92
C PHE A 201 14.76 16.27 9.44
N THR A 202 15.78 15.63 10.02
CA THR A 202 15.78 15.30 11.45
C THR A 202 15.88 16.54 12.33
N HIS A 203 16.61 17.57 11.90
CA HIS A 203 16.68 18.85 12.61
C HIS A 203 15.32 19.56 12.60
N THR A 204 14.61 19.51 11.47
CA THR A 204 13.24 20.04 11.34
C THR A 204 12.25 19.25 12.21
N ALA A 205 12.21 17.93 12.05
CA ALA A 205 11.26 17.04 12.73
C ALA A 205 11.40 17.03 14.26
N ASN A 206 12.59 17.31 14.79
CA ASN A 206 12.88 17.35 16.22
C ASN A 206 12.71 18.75 16.84
N ASN A 207 12.46 19.80 16.06
CA ASN A 207 12.44 21.17 16.60
C ASN A 207 11.01 21.65 16.89
N TYR A 208 10.70 21.83 18.18
CA TYR A 208 9.41 22.33 18.65
C TYR A 208 9.10 23.77 18.21
N GLU A 209 10.11 24.63 18.06
CA GLU A 209 9.90 26.01 17.60
C GLU A 209 9.48 26.07 16.12
N VAL A 210 9.79 25.01 15.35
CA VAL A 210 9.36 24.87 13.96
C VAL A 210 8.01 24.19 13.83
N LEU A 211 7.81 23.04 14.48
CA LEU A 211 6.64 22.18 14.25
C LEU A 211 5.59 22.22 15.38
N GLY A 212 5.89 22.88 16.50
CA GLY A 212 5.03 22.90 17.68
C GLY A 212 4.70 21.50 18.17
N PHE A 213 3.41 21.22 18.39
CA PHE A 213 2.92 19.91 18.83
C PHE A 213 3.24 18.76 17.86
N TYR A 214 3.55 19.07 16.59
CA TYR A 214 3.91 18.05 15.59
C TYR A 214 5.40 17.69 15.60
N ALA A 215 6.22 18.38 16.41
CA ALA A 215 7.61 17.97 16.62
C ALA A 215 7.68 16.65 17.40
N ARG A 216 8.71 15.83 17.12
CA ARG A 216 8.96 14.59 17.87
C ARG A 216 9.25 14.85 19.34
N HIS A 217 9.99 15.91 19.62
CA HIS A 217 10.38 16.31 20.96
C HIS A 217 9.70 17.63 21.33
N GLY A 218 9.45 17.80 22.63
CA GLY A 218 9.02 19.09 23.18
C GLY A 218 10.13 20.15 23.08
N ARG A 219 10.00 21.26 23.81
CA ARG A 219 11.03 22.30 23.83
C ARG A 219 12.37 21.73 24.35
N THR A 220 13.35 21.60 23.46
CA THR A 220 14.71 21.14 23.79
C THR A 220 15.73 22.27 23.90
N GLY A 221 15.34 23.52 23.60
CA GLY A 221 16.25 24.67 23.54
C GLY A 221 17.20 24.66 22.33
N HIS A 222 17.01 23.75 21.38
CA HIS A 222 17.77 23.74 20.13
C HIS A 222 17.32 24.88 19.21
N GLN A 223 18.30 25.54 18.59
CA GLN A 223 18.04 26.58 17.60
C GLN A 223 17.27 25.99 16.41
N PRO A 224 16.22 26.67 15.92
CA PRO A 224 15.48 26.23 14.76
C PRO A 224 16.38 26.24 13.52
N PRO A 225 16.23 25.25 12.59
CA PRO A 225 16.87 25.34 11.29
C PRO A 225 16.52 26.66 10.60
N SER A 226 17.51 27.29 9.97
CA SER A 226 17.30 28.51 9.17
C SER A 226 16.39 28.27 7.96
N SER A 227 16.39 27.04 7.43
CA SER A 227 15.51 26.60 6.36
C SER A 227 14.88 25.25 6.74
N PRO A 228 13.74 25.26 7.44
CA PRO A 228 13.02 24.03 7.76
C PRO A 228 12.60 23.26 6.51
N MET A 229 12.79 21.94 6.52
CA MET A 229 12.34 21.09 5.42
C MET A 229 10.82 20.95 5.43
N SER A 230 10.15 21.27 4.31
CA SER A 230 8.70 21.10 4.19
C SER A 230 8.28 19.63 4.36
N LEU A 231 7.00 19.40 4.71
CA LEU A 231 6.48 18.04 4.86
C LEU A 231 6.57 17.27 3.54
N GLU A 232 6.28 17.94 2.43
CA GLU A 232 6.39 17.38 1.08
C GLU A 232 7.82 16.95 0.76
N ASN A 233 8.81 17.81 1.01
CA ASN A 233 10.22 17.47 0.80
C ASN A 233 10.66 16.33 1.73
N SER A 234 10.18 16.32 2.97
CA SER A 234 10.45 15.25 3.94
C SER A 234 9.85 13.92 3.48
N LYS A 235 8.61 13.93 2.98
CA LYS A 235 7.94 12.75 2.40
C LYS A 235 8.73 12.22 1.21
N ASN A 236 9.08 13.08 0.26
CA ASN A 236 9.81 12.69 -0.94
C ASN A 236 11.16 12.06 -0.59
N LEU A 237 11.92 12.68 0.33
CA LEU A 237 13.17 12.12 0.83
C LEU A 237 13.00 10.71 1.40
N ILE A 238 12.05 10.52 2.33
CA ILE A 238 11.84 9.21 2.96
C ILE A 238 11.33 8.19 1.95
N PHE A 239 10.46 8.58 1.01
CA PHE A 239 9.95 7.68 -0.02
C PHE A 239 11.02 7.29 -1.04
N ASP A 240 11.97 8.18 -1.36
CA ASP A 240 13.14 7.85 -2.16
C ASP A 240 14.03 6.82 -1.45
N ILE A 241 14.27 7.01 -0.16
CA ILE A 241 15.03 6.05 0.66
C ILE A 241 14.33 4.69 0.65
N ILE A 242 13.01 4.63 0.85
CA ILE A 242 12.23 3.38 0.81
C ILE A 242 12.32 2.72 -0.57
N GLY A 243 12.14 3.48 -1.66
CA GLY A 243 12.26 2.97 -3.02
C GLY A 243 13.64 2.37 -3.30
N SER A 244 14.71 3.07 -2.92
CA SER A 244 16.08 2.57 -3.05
C SER A 244 16.37 1.36 -2.15
N LEU A 245 15.75 1.29 -0.97
CA LEU A 245 15.88 0.15 -0.05
C LEU A 245 15.22 -1.10 -0.65
N ILE A 246 13.98 -0.96 -1.13
CA ILE A 246 13.20 -2.02 -1.77
C ILE A 246 13.96 -2.57 -2.99
N ASN A 247 14.47 -1.69 -3.85
CA ASN A 247 15.25 -2.12 -5.00
C ASN A 247 16.55 -2.84 -4.58
N SER A 248 17.39 -2.21 -3.76
CA SER A 248 18.73 -2.73 -3.48
C SER A 248 18.78 -3.92 -2.49
N LYS A 249 17.80 -4.04 -1.59
CA LYS A 249 17.80 -5.07 -0.53
C LYS A 249 16.80 -6.18 -0.76
N PHE A 250 15.76 -5.93 -1.57
CA PHE A 250 14.69 -6.89 -1.84
C PHE A 250 14.55 -7.21 -3.33
N ASN A 251 15.37 -6.59 -4.19
CA ASN A 251 15.40 -6.83 -5.64
C ASN A 251 14.03 -6.62 -6.31
N ILE A 252 13.29 -5.60 -5.85
CA ILE A 252 12.01 -5.20 -6.44
C ILE A 252 12.17 -3.81 -7.05
N THR A 253 12.04 -3.74 -8.37
CA THR A 253 11.91 -2.46 -9.06
C THR A 253 10.47 -2.00 -8.99
N LEU A 254 10.23 -0.96 -8.19
CA LEU A 254 8.93 -0.31 -8.19
C LEU A 254 8.73 0.45 -9.51
N PRO A 255 7.50 0.48 -10.05
CA PRO A 255 7.20 1.32 -11.19
C PRO A 255 7.54 2.79 -10.86
N GLU A 256 8.12 3.50 -11.83
CA GLU A 256 8.31 4.94 -11.70
C GLU A 256 6.95 5.58 -11.39
N PHE A 257 6.95 6.40 -10.35
CA PHE A 257 5.86 7.21 -9.82
C PHE A 257 4.54 7.24 -10.62
N TRP A 258 3.45 6.84 -9.96
CA TRP A 258 2.13 6.70 -10.57
C TRP A 258 1.39 8.02 -10.82
N GLY A 259 1.96 9.16 -10.43
CA GLY A 259 1.31 10.45 -10.67
C GLY A 259 1.02 10.75 -12.14
N MET A 260 1.66 10.06 -13.09
CA MET A 260 1.37 10.19 -14.52
C MET A 260 0.23 9.29 -15.06
N LEU A 261 -0.28 8.32 -14.29
CA LEU A 261 -1.54 7.65 -14.64
C LEU A 261 -2.78 8.53 -14.35
N TYR A 262 -2.57 9.68 -13.70
CA TYR A 262 -3.55 10.75 -13.60
C TYR A 262 -3.41 11.73 -14.77
N VAL A 263 -3.66 11.26 -15.98
CA VAL A 263 -4.30 12.16 -16.95
C VAL A 263 -5.73 12.31 -16.45
N ASP A 264 -6.00 13.40 -15.74
CA ASP A 264 -7.37 13.79 -15.45
C ASP A 264 -8.05 14.18 -16.76
N PHE A 265 -8.65 13.18 -17.44
CA PHE A 265 -9.42 13.39 -18.66
C PHE A 265 -10.66 14.25 -18.44
N SER A 266 -11.01 14.61 -17.20
CA SER A 266 -12.05 15.61 -16.94
C SER A 266 -11.57 17.05 -17.22
N SER A 267 -10.25 17.26 -17.36
CA SER A 267 -9.64 18.57 -17.64
C SER A 267 -8.73 18.62 -18.87
N VAL A 268 -8.45 17.49 -19.53
CA VAL A 268 -7.62 17.50 -20.75
C VAL A 268 -8.45 17.91 -21.95
N ASP A 269 -8.18 19.11 -22.45
CA ASP A 269 -8.62 19.54 -23.77
C ASP A 269 -8.13 18.54 -24.82
N LEU A 270 -9.05 17.97 -25.59
CA LEU A 270 -8.81 16.91 -26.59
C LEU A 270 -7.68 17.26 -27.56
N THR A 271 -7.42 18.56 -27.75
CA THR A 271 -6.33 19.11 -28.55
C THR A 271 -4.95 18.71 -28.04
N GLN A 272 -4.73 18.70 -26.71
CA GLN A 272 -3.42 18.34 -26.11
C GLN A 272 -3.11 16.83 -26.24
N LEU A 273 -4.13 15.99 -26.20
CA LEU A 273 -3.98 14.54 -26.42
C LEU A 273 -3.58 14.20 -27.86
N GLN A 274 -4.08 14.97 -28.84
CA GLN A 274 -3.72 14.76 -30.25
C GLN A 274 -2.27 15.12 -30.54
N ASP A 275 -1.71 16.13 -29.86
CA ASP A 275 -0.32 16.54 -30.05
C ASP A 275 0.67 15.54 -29.43
N VAL A 276 0.33 14.97 -28.26
CA VAL A 276 1.13 13.88 -27.67
C VAL A 276 1.14 12.64 -28.58
N LEU A 277 0.00 12.28 -29.18
CA LEU A 277 -0.12 11.13 -30.08
C LEU A 277 0.54 11.33 -31.45
N LYS A 278 0.68 12.58 -31.92
CA LYS A 278 1.43 12.90 -33.14
C LYS A 278 2.93 12.80 -32.91
N ASN A 279 3.41 13.24 -31.75
CA ASN A 279 4.83 13.23 -31.41
C ASN A 279 5.37 11.85 -31.01
N SER A 280 4.49 10.88 -30.72
CA SER A 280 4.89 9.49 -30.44
C SER A 280 4.99 8.60 -31.69
N LYS A 281 4.75 9.15 -32.89
CA LYS A 281 4.82 8.43 -34.18
C LYS A 281 5.94 8.94 -35.10
N SER A 282 6.80 9.81 -34.60
CA SER A 282 8.05 10.28 -35.24
C SER A 282 9.25 9.70 -34.53
#